data_AF-A0A7V9BJY3-F1
#
_entry.id   AF-A0A7V9BJY3-F1
#
_cell.length_a   1.000
_cell.length_b   1.000
_cell.length_c   1.000
_cell.angle_alpha   90.00
_cell.angle_beta   90.00
_cell.angle_gamma   90.00
#
_symmetry.space_group_name_H-M   'P 1'
#
loop_
_entity.id
_entity.type
_entity.pdbx_description
1 polymer ?
#
loop_
_entity_poly.entity_id
_entity_poly.type
_entity_poly.pdbx_seq_one_letter_code
_entity_poly.pdbx_strand_id
1 'polypeptide(L)'
;MFHMFREALGDLEIIVERTLVDGEYCTAHCRVKGRHVGKAFGEDATSFPVDFYGMTIIRVQDGKLTEGWNCFDFLTMYQQIGWVRNPVKP
;
A
#
# COMPACT_ATOMS: atom_id res chain seq x y z
N MET A 1 4.75 10.52 0.95
CA MET A 1 3.99 9.26 0.97
C MET A 1 4.79 8.10 1.54
N PHE A 2 5.93 7.67 0.95
CA PHE A 2 6.69 6.52 1.49
C PHE A 2 7.20 6.67 2.93
N HIS A 3 7.68 7.87 3.31
CA HIS A 3 8.08 8.16 4.70
C HIS A 3 6.92 8.01 5.68
N MET A 4 5.74 8.54 5.33
CA MET A 4 4.51 8.42 6.12
C MET A 4 4.15 6.94 6.40
N PHE A 5 4.20 6.06 5.40
CA PHE A 5 3.91 4.64 5.60
C PHE A 5 4.94 3.95 6.52
N ARG A 6 6.22 4.29 6.40
CA ARG A 6 7.28 3.75 7.28
C ARG A 6 7.15 4.23 8.72
N GLU A 7 6.63 5.45 8.91
CA GLU A 7 6.39 6.01 10.24
C GLU A 7 5.09 5.46 10.86
N ALA A 8 4.04 5.30 10.06
CA ALA A 8 2.75 4.80 10.53
C ALA A 8 2.71 3.28 10.75
N LEU A 9 3.42 2.52 9.92
CA LEU A 9 3.41 1.06 9.93
C LEU A 9 4.75 0.48 10.41
N GLY A 10 4.74 -0.13 11.58
CA GLY A 10 5.82 -0.97 12.09
C GLY A 10 5.78 -2.34 11.42
N ASP A 11 6.93 -3.01 11.37
CA ASP A 11 7.08 -4.32 10.71
C ASP A 11 6.53 -4.33 9.28
N LEU A 12 6.68 -3.20 8.56
CA LEU A 12 6.16 -3.03 7.21
C LEU A 12 6.82 -4.01 6.24
N GLU A 13 6.01 -4.89 5.66
CA GLU A 13 6.38 -5.86 4.64
C GLU A 13 5.58 -5.57 3.37
N ILE A 14 6.27 -5.47 2.23
CA ILE A 14 5.64 -5.32 0.91
C ILE A 14 6.07 -6.50 0.06
N ILE A 15 5.11 -7.32 -0.33
CA ILE A 15 5.32 -8.54 -1.13
C ILE A 15 4.82 -8.26 -2.54
N VAL A 16 5.67 -8.46 -3.54
CA VAL A 16 5.26 -8.43 -4.94
C VAL A 16 4.71 -9.80 -5.30
N GLU A 17 3.38 -9.92 -5.36
CA GLU A 17 2.68 -11.17 -5.63
C GLU A 17 2.83 -11.59 -7.09
N ARG A 18 2.90 -10.61 -8.01
CA ARG A 18 3.16 -10.82 -9.44
C ARG A 18 3.45 -9.49 -10.13
N THR A 19 4.08 -9.62 -11.29
CA THR A 19 4.39 -8.51 -12.18
C THR A 19 3.94 -8.84 -13.60
N LEU A 20 3.42 -7.85 -14.33
CA LEU A 20 3.16 -7.92 -15.76
C LEU A 20 3.89 -6.79 -16.47
N VAL A 21 4.36 -7.04 -17.69
CA VAL A 21 5.07 -6.06 -18.53
C VAL A 21 4.38 -5.98 -19.88
N ASP A 22 4.12 -4.76 -20.34
CA ASP A 22 3.60 -4.45 -21.66
C ASP A 22 4.32 -3.22 -22.23
N GLY A 23 5.22 -3.45 -23.19
CA GLY A 23 6.08 -2.42 -23.77
C GLY A 23 6.91 -1.70 -22.71
N GLU A 24 6.73 -0.38 -22.62
CA GLU A 24 7.40 0.48 -21.62
C GLU A 24 6.73 0.43 -20.24
N TYR A 25 5.59 -0.25 -20.09
CA TYR A 25 4.85 -0.30 -18.84
C TYR A 25 5.11 -1.59 -18.08
N CYS A 26 5.20 -1.46 -16.76
CA CYS A 26 5.27 -2.59 -15.83
C CYS A 26 4.27 -2.35 -14.71
N THR A 27 3.52 -3.38 -14.33
CA THR A 27 2.59 -3.33 -13.20
C THR A 27 2.92 -4.41 -12.18
N ALA A 28 2.87 -4.05 -10.90
CA ALA A 28 3.03 -4.98 -9.80
C ALA A 28 1.74 -5.05 -8.99
N HIS A 29 1.27 -6.26 -8.71
CA HIS A 29 0.28 -6.50 -7.66
C HIS A 29 1.02 -6.74 -6.35
N CYS A 30 0.74 -5.91 -5.37
CA CYS A 30 1.47 -5.86 -4.11
C CYS A 30 0.54 -6.20 -2.95
N ARG A 31 1.02 -7.01 -2.02
CA ARG A 31 0.44 -7.19 -0.69
C ARG A 31 1.24 -6.42 0.33
N VAL A 32 0.58 -5.63 1.17
CA VAL A 32 1.19 -4.79 2.18
C VAL A 32 0.73 -5.26 3.55
N LYS A 33 1.69 -5.56 4.42
CA LYS A 33 1.45 -6.03 5.79
C LYS A 33 2.21 -5.16 6.78
N GLY A 34 1.70 -5.04 8.00
CA GLY A 34 2.39 -4.32 9.07
C GLY A 34 1.51 -4.13 10.29
N ARG A 35 1.91 -3.23 11.18
CA ARG A 35 1.16 -2.84 12.38
C ARG A 35 1.08 -1.33 12.49
N HIS A 36 -0.11 -0.79 12.77
CA HIS A 36 -0.30 0.65 12.95
C HIS A 36 0.29 1.12 14.28
N VAL A 37 1.50 1.72 14.23
CA VAL A 37 2.30 2.12 15.40
C VAL A 37 2.60 3.61 15.47
N GLY A 38 2.36 4.37 14.39
CA GLY A 38 2.67 5.80 14.34
C GLY A 38 1.49 6.64 13.88
N LYS A 39 1.54 7.94 14.20
CA LYS A 39 0.44 8.89 13.96
C LYS A 39 0.41 9.49 12.55
N ALA A 40 1.28 9.02 11.65
CA ALA A 40 1.49 9.69 10.36
C ALA A 40 0.27 9.61 9.42
N PHE A 41 -0.72 8.76 9.71
CA PHE A 41 -1.99 8.74 9.01
C PHE A 41 -3.01 9.79 9.52
N GLY A 42 -2.72 10.51 10.60
CA GLY A 42 -3.54 11.62 11.11
C GLY A 42 -4.22 11.39 12.47
N GLU A 43 -4.45 10.13 12.88
CA GLU A 43 -4.98 9.77 14.21
C GLU A 43 -3.95 8.99 15.02
N ASP A 44 -4.28 8.72 16.29
CA ASP A 44 -3.45 7.91 17.17
C ASP A 44 -3.26 6.46 16.67
N ALA A 45 -2.08 5.91 16.96
CA ALA A 45 -1.72 4.54 16.64
C ALA A 45 -2.63 3.55 17.37
N THR A 46 -3.24 2.63 16.62
CA THR A 46 -4.22 1.68 17.16
C THR A 46 -3.60 0.33 17.55
N SER A 47 -2.31 0.12 17.24
CA SER A 47 -1.60 -1.16 17.41
C SER A 47 -2.19 -2.34 16.65
N PHE A 48 -3.18 -2.10 15.78
CA PHE A 48 -3.84 -3.14 14.99
C PHE A 48 -3.02 -3.53 13.76
N PRO A 49 -3.07 -4.82 13.36
CA PRO A 49 -2.41 -5.27 12.15
C PRO A 49 -3.12 -4.72 10.91
N VAL A 50 -2.35 -4.54 9.84
CA VAL A 50 -2.87 -4.27 8.50
C VAL A 50 -2.41 -5.36 7.53
N ASP A 51 -3.27 -5.70 6.57
CA ASP A 51 -3.02 -6.67 5.51
C ASP A 51 -3.94 -6.34 4.32
N PHE A 52 -3.42 -5.61 3.34
CA PHE A 52 -4.21 -5.11 2.22
C PHE A 52 -3.43 -5.21 0.92
N TYR A 53 -4.15 -5.13 -0.21
CA TYR A 53 -3.57 -5.22 -1.53
C TYR A 53 -3.55 -3.86 -2.23
N GLY A 54 -2.69 -3.77 -3.23
CA GLY A 54 -2.70 -2.68 -4.18
C GLY A 54 -1.95 -3.04 -5.45
N MET A 55 -1.93 -2.08 -6.35
CA MET A 55 -1.31 -2.19 -7.65
C MET A 55 -0.53 -0.93 -7.96
N THR A 56 0.60 -1.10 -8.62
CA THR A 56 1.35 0.00 -9.22
C THR A 56 1.37 -0.19 -10.73
N ILE A 57 1.43 0.91 -11.47
CA ILE A 57 1.82 0.92 -12.87
C ILE A 57 2.98 1.89 -12.96
N ILE A 58 4.07 1.49 -13.59
CA ILE A 58 5.25 2.32 -13.84
C ILE A 58 5.54 2.34 -15.33
N ARG A 59 6.02 3.47 -15.84
CA ARG A 59 6.63 3.57 -17.16
C ARG A 59 8.15 3.56 -17.03
N VAL A 60 8.83 2.76 -17.85
CA VAL A 60 10.27 2.60 -17.86
C VAL A 60 10.83 3.05 -19.20
N GLN A 61 11.72 4.05 -19.20
CA GLN A 61 12.46 4.52 -20.37
C GLN A 61 13.93 4.72 -20.01
N ASP A 62 14.84 4.29 -20.90
CA ASP A 62 16.29 4.39 -20.68
C ASP A 62 16.77 3.81 -19.34
N GLY A 63 16.15 2.70 -18.91
CA GLY A 63 16.43 2.05 -17.62
C GLY A 63 15.96 2.83 -16.39
N LYS A 64 15.12 3.86 -16.56
CA LYS A 64 14.61 4.71 -15.47
C LYS A 64 13.09 4.66 -15.39
N LEU A 65 12.57 4.79 -14.17
CA LEU A 65 11.15 5.02 -13.92
C LEU A 65 10.81 6.46 -14.28
N THR A 66 10.00 6.68 -15.31
CA THR A 66 9.64 8.03 -15.78
C THR A 66 8.26 8.47 -15.31
N GLU A 67 7.34 7.53 -15.12
CA GLU A 67 5.98 7.78 -14.64
C GLU A 67 5.54 6.66 -13.70
N GLY A 68 4.61 6.97 -12.79
CA GLY A 68 4.11 6.01 -11.80
C GLY A 68 2.72 6.34 -11.30
N TRP A 69 1.86 5.32 -11.28
CA TRP A 69 0.50 5.37 -10.73
C TRP A 69 0.35 4.30 -9.67
N ASN A 70 -0.37 4.62 -8.60
CA ASN A 70 -0.58 3.73 -7.46
C ASN A 70 -2.07 3.66 -7.17
N CYS A 71 -2.59 2.45 -6.98
CA CYS A 71 -3.96 2.20 -6.55
C CYS A 71 -3.93 1.14 -5.44
N PHE A 72 -4.18 1.55 -4.20
CA PHE A 72 -4.14 0.66 -3.04
C PHE A 72 -5.49 0.66 -2.34
N ASP A 73 -5.87 -0.48 -1.78
CA ASP A 73 -7.09 -0.64 -1.00
C ASP A 73 -6.94 -0.05 0.41
N PHE A 74 -6.85 1.28 0.46
CA PHE A 74 -6.78 2.00 1.73
C PHE A 74 -8.08 1.91 2.52
N LEU A 75 -9.22 1.63 1.88
CA LEU A 75 -10.47 1.43 2.59
C LEU A 75 -10.38 0.20 3.50
N THR A 76 -9.88 -0.93 2.99
CA THR A 76 -9.61 -2.12 3.82
C THR A 76 -8.62 -1.80 4.93
N MET A 77 -7.53 -1.07 4.63
CA MET A 77 -6.57 -0.64 5.66
C MET A 77 -7.25 0.19 6.77
N TYR A 78 -8.07 1.19 6.41
CA TYR A 78 -8.77 2.04 7.38
C TYR A 78 -9.80 1.27 8.22
N GLN A 79 -10.42 0.23 7.65
CA GLN A 79 -11.29 -0.67 8.40
C GLN A 79 -10.49 -1.53 9.39
N GLN A 80 -9.34 -2.06 8.98
CA GLN A 80 -8.46 -2.88 9.84
C GLN A 80 -7.92 -2.11 11.03
N ILE A 81 -7.63 -0.82 10.87
CA ILE A 81 -7.23 0.06 11.98
C ILE A 81 -8.42 0.68 12.71
N GLY A 82 -9.67 0.37 12.32
CA GLY A 82 -10.88 0.77 13.05
C GLY A 82 -11.38 2.19 12.79
N TRP A 83 -10.85 2.89 11.78
CA TRP A 83 -11.24 4.26 11.43
C TRP A 83 -12.52 4.32 10.61
N VAL A 84 -12.76 3.30 9.77
CA VAL A 84 -14.00 3.18 9.01
C VAL A 84 -14.81 2.02 9.58
N ARG A 85 -15.98 2.34 10.14
CA ARG A 85 -16.92 1.38 10.74
C ARG A 85 -17.98 0.95 9.73
N ASN A 86 -17.60 0.19 8.72
CA ASN A 86 -18.52 -0.57 7.88
C ASN A 86 -17.69 -1.61 7.12
N PRO A 87 -18.00 -2.91 7.18
CA PRO A 87 -17.24 -3.89 6.40
C PRO A 87 -17.51 -3.69 4.90
N VAL A 88 -16.46 -3.66 4.07
CA VAL A 88 -16.66 -3.97 2.64
C VAL A 88 -17.00 -5.45 2.57
N LYS A 89 -18.28 -5.77 2.34
CA LYS A 89 -18.64 -7.10 1.89
C LYS A 89 -18.04 -7.28 0.48
N PRO A 90 -17.46 -8.45 0.16
CA PRO A 90 -16.97 -8.74 -1.18
C PRO A 90 -18.03 -8.46 -2.26
#